data_AF-A0A956F3L4-F1
#
_entry.id   AF-A0A956F3L4-F1
#
_cell.length_a   1.000
_cell.length_b   1.000
_cell.length_c   1.000
_cell.angle_alpha   90.00
_cell.angle_beta   90.00
_cell.angle_gamma   90.00
#
_symmetry.space_group_name_H-M   'P 1'
#
loop_
_entity.id
_entity.type
_entity.pdbx_description
1 polymer ?
#
loop_
_entity_poly.entity_id
_entity_poly.type
_entity_poly.pdbx_seq_one_letter_code
_entity_poly.pdbx_strand_id
1 'polypeptide(L)'
;MGASGWDRVLGFALLVAALAHDGVALREGRAADCCWVCNVSALVLALGWVTRRPQLCAAGGIWLLPGTIVWLSDVWLANSNIIPTSYAVHLGGSALALLAPRRIGSAPKGWLWALGLLGFCVVFSRFFLSAAANVNAAHHIPKGWELLGSTRLQFVISATALSLVSALLLGFGLERLGRSSGSSQP
;
A
#
# COMPACT_ATOMS: atom_id res chain seq x y z
N MET A 1 12.08 -7.97 -23.98
CA MET A 1 12.43 -6.53 -23.99
C MET A 1 13.35 -6.26 -22.82
N GLY A 2 14.59 -5.83 -23.10
CA GLY A 2 15.55 -5.47 -22.05
C GLY A 2 14.96 -4.41 -21.13
N ALA A 3 15.14 -4.57 -19.81
CA ALA A 3 14.63 -3.63 -18.82
C ALA A 3 15.07 -2.21 -19.18
N SER A 4 14.11 -1.31 -19.44
CA SER A 4 14.44 0.07 -19.73
C SER A 4 15.01 0.70 -18.44
N GLY A 5 16.13 1.43 -18.53
CA GLY A 5 16.67 2.17 -17.38
C GLY A 5 15.61 3.07 -16.72
N TRP A 6 14.62 3.50 -17.51
CA TRP A 6 13.43 4.23 -17.09
C TRP A 6 12.62 3.57 -15.98
N ASP A 7 12.46 2.25 -15.97
CA ASP A 7 11.69 1.58 -14.90
C ASP A 7 12.36 1.77 -13.53
N ARG A 8 13.71 1.70 -13.49
CA ARG A 8 14.45 1.94 -12.26
C ARG A 8 14.37 3.40 -11.84
N VAL A 9 14.42 4.34 -12.79
CA VAL A 9 14.22 5.77 -12.52
C VAL A 9 12.85 6.03 -11.89
N LEU A 10 11.78 5.44 -12.42
CA LEU A 10 10.44 5.55 -11.83
C LEU A 10 10.38 4.96 -10.42
N GLY A 11 11.02 3.81 -10.19
CA GLY A 11 11.14 3.22 -8.87
C GLY A 11 11.89 4.12 -7.89
N PHE A 12 13.01 4.71 -8.30
CA PHE A 12 13.77 5.67 -7.50
C PHE A 12 12.98 6.94 -7.22
N ALA A 13 12.24 7.46 -8.20
CA ALA A 13 11.39 8.63 -8.03
C ALA A 13 10.31 8.38 -6.96
N LEU A 14 9.65 7.21 -7.01
CA LEU A 14 8.69 6.82 -5.96
C LEU A 14 9.36 6.67 -4.60
N LEU A 15 10.57 6.07 -4.54
CA LEU A 15 11.32 5.92 -3.30
C LEU A 15 11.62 7.29 -2.65
N VAL A 16 12.12 8.24 -3.45
CA VAL A 16 12.40 9.60 -2.99
C VAL A 16 11.13 10.30 -2.53
N ALA A 17 10.02 10.17 -3.28
CA ALA A 17 8.74 10.75 -2.90
C ALA A 17 8.22 10.20 -1.56
N ALA A 18 8.30 8.88 -1.36
CA ALA A 18 7.89 8.22 -0.12
C ALA A 18 8.76 8.67 1.07
N LEU A 19 10.09 8.67 0.91
CA LEU A 19 11.01 9.13 1.96
C LEU A 19 10.84 10.62 2.28
N ALA A 20 10.59 11.46 1.28
CA ALA A 20 10.31 12.88 1.49
C ALA A 20 8.98 13.08 2.23
N HIS A 21 7.94 12.30 1.90
CA HIS A 21 6.66 12.33 2.60
C HIS A 21 6.82 11.92 4.07
N ASP A 22 7.48 10.79 4.34
CA ASP A 22 7.75 10.31 5.70
C ASP A 22 8.62 11.33 6.48
N GLY A 23 9.61 11.94 5.82
CA GLY A 23 10.43 13.01 6.40
C GLY A 23 9.62 14.24 6.82
N VAL A 24 8.62 14.62 6.04
CA VAL A 24 7.69 15.71 6.41
C VAL A 24 6.80 15.28 7.59
N ALA A 25 6.24 14.06 7.54
CA ALA A 25 5.42 13.54 8.64
C ALA A 25 6.20 13.49 9.97
N LEU A 26 7.46 13.05 9.94
CA LEU A 26 8.35 13.06 11.10
C LEU A 26 8.57 14.47 11.66
N ARG A 27 8.82 15.45 10.79
CA ARG A 27 9.01 16.86 11.19
C ARG A 27 7.76 17.47 11.83
N GLU A 28 6.58 17.02 11.42
CA GLU A 28 5.30 17.44 11.99
C GLU A 28 4.91 16.66 13.26
N GLY A 29 5.79 15.80 13.79
CA GLY A 29 5.52 15.00 14.98
C GLY A 29 4.59 13.81 14.73
N ARG A 30 4.38 13.43 13.47
CA ARG A 30 3.48 12.36 13.04
C ARG A 30 4.24 11.10 12.63
N ALA A 31 5.21 10.71 13.44
CA ALA A 31 6.10 9.56 13.16
C ALA A 31 5.32 8.25 12.94
N ALA A 32 4.20 8.07 13.64
CA ALA A 32 3.37 6.88 13.47
C ALA A 32 2.74 6.79 12.07
N ASP A 33 2.49 7.92 11.39
CA ASP A 33 1.88 7.95 10.06
C ASP A 33 2.78 7.23 9.03
N CYS A 34 4.10 7.24 9.23
CA CYS A 34 5.06 6.54 8.36
C CYS A 34 4.84 5.01 8.40
N CYS A 35 4.21 4.50 9.47
CA CYS A 35 3.97 3.07 9.66
C CYS A 35 2.63 2.59 9.09
N TRP A 36 1.79 3.47 8.53
CA TRP A 36 0.59 3.01 7.83
C TRP A 36 0.96 2.06 6.71
N VAL A 37 0.20 0.97 6.56
CA VAL A 37 0.50 -0.07 5.57
C VAL A 37 0.63 0.50 4.16
N CYS A 38 -0.12 1.55 3.80
CA CYS A 38 0.01 2.22 2.50
C CYS A 38 1.37 2.92 2.32
N ASN A 39 1.89 3.61 3.33
CA ASN A 39 3.20 4.27 3.27
C ASN A 39 4.33 3.24 3.19
N VAL A 40 4.30 2.22 4.05
CA VAL A 40 5.24 1.09 3.98
C VAL A 40 5.16 0.40 2.62
N SER A 41 3.96 0.21 2.09
CA SER A 41 3.75 -0.37 0.77
C SER A 41 4.30 0.45 -0.38
N ALA A 42 4.29 1.78 -0.29
CA ALA A 42 4.93 2.62 -1.31
C ALA A 42 6.45 2.40 -1.33
N LEU A 43 7.09 2.29 -0.16
CA LEU A 43 8.51 1.95 -0.06
C LEU A 43 8.82 0.55 -0.61
N VAL A 44 8.02 -0.44 -0.25
CA VAL A 44 8.17 -1.83 -0.75
C VAL A 44 7.96 -1.90 -2.26
N LEU A 45 6.96 -1.20 -2.79
CA LEU A 45 6.69 -1.10 -4.22
C LEU A 45 7.87 -0.44 -4.95
N ALA A 46 8.37 0.69 -4.43
CA ALA A 46 9.51 1.39 -5.00
C ALA A 46 10.75 0.48 -5.05
N LEU A 47 11.02 -0.25 -3.96
CA LEU A 47 12.10 -1.25 -3.91
C LEU A 47 11.87 -2.36 -4.94
N GLY A 48 10.64 -2.82 -5.12
CA GLY A 48 10.27 -3.79 -6.16
C GLY A 48 10.57 -3.30 -7.58
N TRP A 49 10.29 -2.03 -7.88
CA TRP A 49 10.63 -1.41 -9.16
C TRP A 49 12.15 -1.26 -9.35
N VAL A 50 12.85 -0.75 -8.34
CA VAL A 50 14.31 -0.56 -8.38
C VAL A 50 15.05 -1.90 -8.53
N THR A 51 14.65 -2.92 -7.77
CA THR A 51 15.28 -4.25 -7.78
C THR A 51 14.70 -5.20 -8.82
N ARG A 52 13.64 -4.77 -9.52
CA ARG A 52 12.89 -5.57 -10.50
C ARG A 52 12.34 -6.89 -9.93
N ARG A 53 11.83 -6.85 -8.70
CA ARG A 53 11.23 -8.01 -8.04
C ARG A 53 9.70 -7.91 -8.08
N PRO A 54 9.02 -8.66 -8.98
CA PRO A 54 7.56 -8.55 -9.13
C PRO A 54 6.80 -8.92 -7.85
N GLN A 55 7.37 -9.76 -6.98
CA GLN A 55 6.79 -10.12 -5.68
C GLN A 55 6.68 -8.91 -4.75
N LEU A 56 7.71 -8.05 -4.71
CA LEU A 56 7.70 -6.81 -3.93
C LEU A 56 6.71 -5.82 -4.54
N CYS A 57 6.65 -5.72 -5.86
CA CYS A 57 5.67 -4.88 -6.54
C CYS A 57 4.23 -5.32 -6.22
N ALA A 58 3.96 -6.62 -6.20
CA ALA A 58 2.66 -7.15 -5.82
C ALA A 58 2.34 -6.88 -4.34
N ALA A 59 3.29 -7.12 -3.43
CA ALA A 59 3.11 -6.87 -2.01
C ALA A 59 2.76 -5.41 -1.71
N GLY A 60 3.55 -4.47 -2.26
CA GLY A 60 3.31 -3.04 -2.11
C GLY A 60 2.03 -2.60 -2.82
N GLY A 61 1.87 -2.97 -4.09
CA GLY A 61 0.74 -2.54 -4.91
C GLY A 61 -0.62 -2.97 -4.38
N ILE A 62 -0.75 -4.20 -3.88
CA ILE A 62 -2.01 -4.74 -3.35
C ILE A 62 -2.54 -3.93 -2.16
N TRP A 63 -1.68 -3.37 -1.31
CA TRP A 63 -2.13 -2.53 -0.19
C TRP A 63 -2.11 -1.04 -0.50
N LEU A 64 -1.27 -0.59 -1.43
CA LEU A 64 -1.23 0.81 -1.81
C LEU A 64 -2.49 1.24 -2.58
N LEU A 65 -3.05 0.37 -3.42
CA LEU A 65 -4.29 0.65 -4.16
C LEU A 65 -5.50 0.89 -3.24
N PRO A 66 -5.92 -0.06 -2.38
CA PRO A 66 -7.02 0.19 -1.45
C PRO A 66 -6.63 1.22 -0.39
N GLY A 67 -5.36 1.26 0.03
CA GLY A 67 -4.84 2.28 0.94
C GLY A 67 -4.97 3.70 0.39
N THR A 68 -4.87 3.90 -0.92
CA THR A 68 -5.11 5.19 -1.57
C THR A 68 -6.59 5.59 -1.50
N ILE A 69 -7.51 4.62 -1.62
CA ILE A 69 -8.95 4.86 -1.46
C ILE A 69 -9.27 5.21 0.01
N VAL A 70 -8.68 4.48 0.96
CA VAL A 70 -8.83 4.76 2.40
C VAL A 70 -8.27 6.14 2.74
N TRP A 71 -7.04 6.45 2.28
CA TRP A 71 -6.41 7.75 2.49
C TRP A 71 -7.25 8.91 1.93
N LEU A 72 -7.80 8.78 0.72
CA LEU A 72 -8.71 9.80 0.17
C LEU A 72 -10.00 9.89 0.98
N SER A 73 -10.56 8.76 1.40
CA SER A 73 -11.79 8.72 2.22
C SER A 73 -11.59 9.39 3.58
N ASP A 74 -10.43 9.23 4.21
CA ASP A 74 -10.10 9.82 5.51
C ASP A 74 -10.18 11.35 5.50
N VAL A 75 -9.85 11.98 4.37
CA VAL A 75 -9.99 13.44 4.20
C VAL A 75 -11.43 13.87 4.44
N TRP A 76 -12.39 13.12 3.89
CA TRP A 76 -13.81 13.43 3.95
C TRP A 76 -14.47 12.93 5.23
N LEU A 77 -14.10 11.74 5.70
CA LEU A 77 -14.74 11.07 6.83
C LEU A 77 -14.17 11.52 8.18
N ALA A 78 -12.85 11.68 8.26
CA ALA A 78 -12.14 12.01 9.50
C ALA A 78 -11.73 13.48 9.60
N ASN A 79 -11.96 14.28 8.53
CA ASN A 79 -11.45 15.65 8.39
C ASN A 79 -9.92 15.68 8.61
N SER A 80 -9.22 14.72 8.01
CA SER A 80 -7.77 14.57 8.18
C SER A 80 -7.00 15.60 7.36
N ASN A 81 -5.86 16.04 7.88
CA ASN A 81 -4.98 16.97 7.18
C ASN A 81 -4.16 16.23 6.11
N ILE A 82 -4.31 16.65 4.86
CA ILE A 82 -3.49 16.15 3.75
C ILE A 82 -2.14 16.85 3.74
N ILE A 83 -1.05 16.07 3.73
CA ILE A 83 0.27 16.60 3.36
C ILE A 83 0.35 16.59 1.83
N PRO A 84 0.66 17.70 1.16
CA PRO A 84 0.74 17.72 -0.30
C PRO A 84 1.68 16.66 -0.90
N THR A 85 2.72 16.25 -0.16
CA THR A 85 3.64 15.19 -0.59
C THR A 85 2.99 13.80 -0.66
N SER A 86 1.88 13.57 0.05
CA SER A 86 1.19 12.27 0.05
C SER A 86 0.53 11.95 -1.30
N TYR A 87 0.17 12.97 -2.11
CA TYR A 87 -0.37 12.74 -3.46
C TYR A 87 0.61 11.97 -4.35
N ALA A 88 1.91 12.30 -4.27
CA ALA A 88 2.93 11.61 -5.07
C ALA A 88 3.06 10.14 -4.66
N VAL A 89 2.97 9.85 -3.35
CA VAL A 89 3.03 8.49 -2.79
C VAL A 89 1.81 7.68 -3.23
N HIS A 90 0.61 8.22 -3.01
CA HIS A 90 -0.64 7.50 -3.25
C HIS A 90 -0.99 7.39 -4.72
N LEU A 91 -1.05 8.51 -5.45
CA LEU A 91 -1.44 8.50 -6.86
C LEU A 91 -0.32 7.98 -7.76
N GLY A 92 0.90 8.47 -7.54
CA GLY A 92 2.09 8.02 -8.29
C GLY A 92 2.39 6.55 -8.03
N GLY A 93 2.39 6.13 -6.76
CA GLY A 93 2.58 4.74 -6.40
C GLY A 93 1.45 3.82 -6.88
N SER A 94 0.18 4.25 -6.84
CA SER A 94 -0.93 3.48 -7.42
C SER A 94 -0.78 3.29 -8.94
N ALA A 95 -0.37 4.33 -9.68
CA ALA A 95 -0.08 4.21 -11.10
C ALA A 95 1.04 3.19 -11.36
N LEU A 96 2.12 3.24 -10.59
CA LEU A 96 3.23 2.27 -10.68
C LEU A 96 2.80 0.86 -10.27
N ALA A 97 1.90 0.69 -9.30
CA ALA A 97 1.35 -0.61 -8.93
C ALA A 97 0.60 -1.26 -10.09
N LEU A 98 -0.22 -0.49 -10.82
CA LEU A 98 -0.98 -0.97 -11.99
C LEU A 98 -0.11 -1.26 -13.22
N LEU A 99 1.01 -0.55 -13.36
CA LEU A 99 1.97 -0.75 -14.45
C LEU A 99 2.94 -1.91 -14.18
N ALA A 100 3.21 -2.24 -12.92
CA ALA A 100 4.22 -3.22 -12.53
C ALA A 100 4.03 -4.61 -13.17
N PRO A 101 2.80 -5.20 -13.25
CA PRO A 101 2.63 -6.52 -13.86
C PRO A 101 3.09 -6.58 -15.33
N ARG A 102 2.99 -5.46 -16.05
CA ARG A 102 3.35 -5.37 -17.46
C ARG A 102 4.83 -5.05 -17.70
N ARG A 103 5.43 -4.22 -16.83
CA ARG A 103 6.81 -3.73 -17.00
C ARG A 103 7.86 -4.51 -16.20
N ILE A 104 7.49 -4.91 -14.98
CA ILE A 104 8.38 -5.65 -14.08
C ILE A 104 8.13 -7.15 -14.21
N GLY A 105 6.86 -7.55 -14.30
CA GLY A 105 6.42 -8.92 -14.49
C GLY A 105 5.31 -9.30 -13.51
N SER A 106 4.70 -10.46 -13.76
CA SER A 106 3.66 -11.01 -12.89
C SER A 106 4.26 -11.76 -11.69
N ALA A 107 3.59 -11.71 -10.55
CA ALA A 107 3.95 -12.47 -9.35
C ALA A 107 2.83 -13.46 -9.01
N PRO A 108 2.94 -14.73 -9.46
CA PRO A 108 2.00 -15.76 -9.06
C PRO A 108 1.92 -15.84 -7.53
N LYS A 109 0.70 -15.87 -7.00
CA LYS A 109 0.45 -15.83 -5.55
C LYS A 109 1.01 -14.57 -4.86
N GLY A 110 1.09 -13.44 -5.57
CA GLY A 110 1.51 -12.15 -5.00
C GLY A 110 0.70 -11.71 -3.78
N TRP A 111 -0.55 -12.17 -3.67
CA TRP A 111 -1.40 -11.97 -2.49
C TRP A 111 -0.78 -12.54 -1.19
N LEU A 112 0.01 -13.62 -1.25
CA LEU A 112 0.72 -14.15 -0.07
C LEU A 112 1.78 -13.17 0.43
N TRP A 113 2.51 -12.54 -0.50
CA TRP A 113 3.50 -11.52 -0.15
C TRP A 113 2.84 -10.27 0.43
N ALA A 114 1.68 -9.88 -0.10
CA ALA A 114 0.87 -8.82 0.48
C ALA A 114 0.41 -9.19 1.90
N LEU A 115 -0.15 -10.37 2.13
CA LEU A 115 -0.55 -10.80 3.48
C LEU A 115 0.65 -10.82 4.45
N GLY A 116 1.82 -11.25 3.99
CA GLY A 116 3.07 -11.17 4.76
C GLY A 116 3.42 -9.73 5.16
N LEU A 117 3.32 -8.78 4.23
CA LEU A 117 3.55 -7.36 4.50
C LEU A 117 2.52 -6.78 5.49
N LEU A 118 1.23 -7.09 5.32
CA LEU A 118 0.19 -6.65 6.27
C LEU A 118 0.43 -7.24 7.65
N GLY A 119 0.75 -8.54 7.72
CA GLY A 119 1.08 -9.23 8.97
C GLY A 119 2.27 -8.57 9.67
N PHE A 120 3.33 -8.26 8.92
CA PHE A 120 4.46 -7.50 9.43
C PHE A 120 4.03 -6.14 9.99
N CYS A 121 3.28 -5.34 9.23
CA CYS A 121 2.82 -4.02 9.67
C CYS A 121 1.92 -4.09 10.91
N VAL A 122 1.03 -5.08 11.00
CA VAL A 122 0.15 -5.28 12.17
C VAL A 122 0.95 -5.67 13.40
N VAL A 123 1.86 -6.65 13.28
CA VAL A 123 2.73 -7.08 14.38
C VAL A 123 3.60 -5.91 14.83
N PHE A 124 4.27 -5.23 13.90
CA PHE A 124 5.11 -4.09 14.19
C PHE A 124 4.32 -3.00 14.94
N SER A 125 3.14 -2.66 14.44
CA SER A 125 2.31 -1.62 15.06
C SER A 125 1.88 -2.00 16.48
N ARG A 126 1.59 -3.29 16.74
CA ARG A 126 1.19 -3.76 18.08
C ARG A 126 2.31 -3.73 19.11
N PHE A 127 3.55 -3.97 18.69
CA PHE A 127 4.68 -4.08 19.62
C PHE A 127 5.47 -2.79 19.77
N PHE A 128 5.48 -1.92 18.75
CA PHE A 128 6.37 -0.75 18.71
C PHE A 128 5.65 0.60 18.66
N LEU A 129 4.34 0.64 18.40
CA LEU A 129 3.57 1.89 18.37
C LEU A 129 2.62 1.97 19.57
N SER A 130 2.31 3.20 19.97
CA SER A 130 1.32 3.42 21.03
C SER A 130 -0.08 3.05 20.54
N ALA A 131 -0.91 2.50 21.43
CA ALA A 131 -2.31 2.21 21.10
C ALA A 131 -3.10 3.46 20.70
N ALA A 132 -2.67 4.63 21.18
CA ALA A 132 -3.25 5.92 20.81
C ALA A 132 -3.03 6.26 19.33
N ALA A 133 -1.92 5.81 18.72
CA ALA A 133 -1.66 6.04 17.29
C ALA A 133 -2.61 5.25 16.38
N ASN A 134 -3.12 4.11 16.84
CA ASN A 134 -4.13 3.29 16.14
C ASN A 134 -3.80 2.89 14.69
N VAL A 135 -2.53 2.81 14.35
CA VAL A 135 -2.04 2.47 13.00
C VAL A 135 -2.10 0.96 12.78
N ASN A 136 -2.72 0.50 11.68
CA ASN A 136 -2.88 -0.90 11.23
C ASN A 136 -3.58 -1.90 12.18
N ALA A 137 -3.48 -1.74 13.50
CA ALA A 137 -3.86 -2.73 14.51
C ALA A 137 -5.28 -2.53 15.10
N ALA A 138 -5.95 -1.43 14.75
CA ALA A 138 -7.32 -1.11 15.16
C ALA A 138 -7.56 -1.32 16.67
N HIS A 139 -6.80 -0.60 17.50
CA HIS A 139 -7.00 -0.51 18.95
C HIS A 139 -8.36 0.12 19.30
N HIS A 140 -8.87 1.01 18.46
CA HIS A 140 -10.23 1.56 18.53
C HIS A 140 -10.78 1.80 17.12
N ILE A 141 -12.08 2.06 17.00
CA ILE A 141 -12.71 2.44 15.71
C ILE A 141 -12.23 3.85 15.36
N PRO A 142 -11.54 4.05 14.22
CA PRO A 142 -11.17 5.39 13.79
C PRO A 142 -12.42 6.25 13.56
N LYS A 143 -12.33 7.53 13.93
CA LYS A 143 -13.43 8.49 13.73
C LYS A 143 -13.86 8.52 12.26
N GLY A 144 -15.16 8.46 12.00
CA GLY A 144 -15.73 8.50 10.65
C GLY A 144 -15.85 7.12 9.97
N TRP A 145 -15.34 6.05 10.60
CA TRP A 145 -15.39 4.69 10.08
C TRP A 145 -16.39 3.78 10.81
N GLU A 146 -17.35 4.36 11.52
CA GLU A 146 -18.38 3.65 12.28
C GLU A 146 -19.30 2.80 11.37
N LEU A 147 -19.33 3.07 10.06
CA LEU A 147 -20.04 2.25 9.07
C LEU A 147 -19.51 0.81 9.02
N LEU A 148 -18.26 0.56 9.40
CA LEU A 148 -17.65 -0.77 9.42
C LEU A 148 -17.95 -1.56 10.70
N GLY A 149 -18.61 -0.94 11.67
CA GLY A 149 -19.07 -1.59 12.89
C GLY A 149 -19.29 -0.61 14.03
N SER A 150 -20.23 -0.93 14.91
CA SER A 150 -20.51 -0.14 16.13
C SER A 150 -19.68 -0.61 17.34
N THR A 151 -19.03 -1.77 17.24
CA THR A 151 -18.11 -2.28 18.25
C THR A 151 -16.73 -2.56 17.64
N ARG A 152 -15.69 -2.50 18.46
CA ARG A 152 -14.31 -2.79 18.01
C ARG A 152 -14.20 -4.16 17.34
N LEU A 153 -14.87 -5.18 17.87
CA LEU A 153 -14.83 -6.53 17.30
C LEU A 153 -15.43 -6.56 15.90
N GLN A 154 -16.61 -5.96 15.71
CA GLN A 154 -17.24 -5.85 14.39
C GLN A 154 -16.32 -5.10 13.41
N PHE A 155 -15.75 -3.97 13.83
CA PHE A 155 -14.82 -3.22 13.00
C PHE A 155 -13.62 -4.05 12.55
N VAL A 156 -12.98 -4.78 13.47
CA VAL A 156 -11.83 -5.65 13.15
C VAL A 156 -12.25 -6.76 12.18
N ILE A 157 -13.41 -7.39 12.37
CA ILE A 157 -13.92 -8.43 11.47
C ILE A 157 -14.16 -7.84 10.08
N SER A 158 -14.88 -6.72 9.97
CA SER A 158 -15.18 -6.04 8.71
C SER A 158 -13.92 -5.58 7.99
N ALA A 159 -13.00 -4.93 8.70
CA ALA A 159 -11.73 -4.46 8.13
C ALA A 159 -10.84 -5.63 7.68
N THR A 160 -10.82 -6.73 8.43
CA THR A 160 -10.10 -7.96 8.04
C THR A 160 -10.70 -8.58 6.79
N ALA A 161 -12.03 -8.72 6.75
CA ALA A 161 -12.74 -9.26 5.58
C ALA A 161 -12.48 -8.42 4.33
N LEU A 162 -12.61 -7.09 4.44
CA LEU A 162 -12.30 -6.15 3.35
C LEU A 162 -10.85 -6.24 2.89
N SER A 163 -9.91 -6.37 3.82
CA SER A 163 -8.48 -6.53 3.52
C SER A 163 -8.21 -7.82 2.77
N LEU A 164 -8.78 -8.94 3.22
CA LEU A 164 -8.64 -10.25 2.56
C LEU A 164 -9.25 -10.23 1.15
N VAL A 165 -10.47 -9.71 1.01
CA VAL A 165 -11.14 -9.59 -0.30
C VAL A 165 -10.33 -8.70 -1.23
N SER A 166 -9.83 -7.56 -0.77
CA SER A 166 -8.97 -6.67 -1.55
C SER A 166 -7.70 -7.38 -1.99
N ALA A 167 -7.04 -8.10 -1.08
CA ALA A 167 -5.81 -8.84 -1.39
C ALA A 167 -6.03 -9.92 -2.46
N LEU A 168 -7.15 -10.65 -2.39
CA LEU A 168 -7.50 -11.66 -3.38
C LEU A 168 -7.85 -11.03 -4.73
N LEU A 169 -8.79 -10.07 -4.75
CA LEU A 169 -9.25 -9.44 -6.00
C LEU A 169 -8.10 -8.74 -6.73
N LEU A 170 -7.30 -7.96 -6.02
CA LEU A 170 -6.15 -7.26 -6.60
C LEU A 170 -5.02 -8.23 -6.93
N GLY A 171 -4.77 -9.25 -6.10
CA GLY A 171 -3.78 -10.28 -6.40
C GLY A 171 -4.07 -11.00 -7.71
N PHE A 172 -5.30 -11.52 -7.88
CA PHE A 172 -5.72 -12.16 -9.12
C PHE A 172 -5.79 -11.17 -10.30
N GLY A 173 -6.29 -9.95 -10.07
CA GLY A 173 -6.39 -8.91 -11.09
C GLY A 173 -5.02 -8.53 -11.65
N LEU A 174 -4.06 -8.18 -10.80
CA LEU A 174 -2.70 -7.83 -11.19
C LEU A 174 -1.98 -9.00 -11.86
N GLU A 175 -2.16 -10.22 -11.36
CA GLU A 175 -1.59 -11.42 -11.98
C GLU A 175 -2.12 -11.64 -13.41
N ARG A 176 -3.43 -11.48 -13.62
CA ARG A 176 -4.07 -11.58 -14.93
C ARG A 176 -3.61 -10.48 -15.89
N LEU A 177 -3.47 -9.25 -15.41
CA LEU A 177 -2.94 -8.14 -16.21
C LEU A 177 -1.56 -8.46 -16.75
N GLY A 178 -0.66 -9.00 -15.91
CA GLY A 178 0.68 -9.39 -16.33
C GLY A 178 0.70 -10.52 -17.37
N ARG A 179 -0.18 -11.53 -17.22
CA ARG A 179 -0.26 -12.66 -18.18
C ARG A 179 -0.76 -12.22 -19.55
N SER A 180 -1.72 -11.30 -19.62
CA SER A 180 -2.29 -10.82 -20.89
C SER A 180 -1.27 -10.10 -21.80
N SER A 181 -0.24 -9.50 -21.21
CA SER A 181 0.85 -8.85 -21.93
C SER A 181 1.91 -9.84 -22.42
N GLY A 182 1.92 -11.08 -21.92
CA GLY A 182 2.83 -12.13 -22.38
C GLY A 182 2.34 -12.92 -23.60
N SER A 183 1.01 -12.96 -23.84
CA SER A 183 0.40 -13.73 -24.93
C SER A 183 0.30 -12.98 -26.28
N SER A 184 0.85 -11.77 -26.36
CA SER A 184 0.84 -10.92 -27.57
C SER A 184 2.17 -10.95 -28.33
N GLN A 185 3.00 -11.97 -28.09
CA GLN A 185 4.21 -12.25 -28.86
C GLN A 185 3.93 -13.47 -29.76
N PRO A 186 3.86 -13.32 -31.10
CA PRO A 186 3.89 -14.46 -32.02
C PRO A 186 5.24 -15.18 -31.97
#